data_AF-A0A0B6Z8L1-F1
#
_entry.id   AF-A0A0B6Z8L1-F1
#
_cell.length_a   1.000
_cell.length_b   1.000
_cell.length_c   1.000
_cell.angle_alpha   90.00
_cell.angle_beta   90.00
_cell.angle_gamma   90.00
#
_symmetry.space_group_name_H-M   'P 1'
#
loop_
_entity.id
_entity.type
_entity.pdbx_description
1 polymer ?
#
loop_
_entity_poly.entity_id
_entity_poly.type
_entity_poly.pdbx_seq_one_letter_code
_entity_poly.pdbx_strand_id
1 'polypeptide(L)'
;IEIVKEDCINHIAKRMFNSLDKLKKENKAVLNRKLTQPKIVEITNIYATNLKVYALDTDKMKKSVLGGFFHMISTDSVPSHKFCPDGEKSWCHYKRSIATNAPFQKHRPTFTPEVGKMIYPIFVRLTDP
;
A
#
# COMPACT_ATOMS: atom_id res chain seq x y z
N ILE A 1 18.36 31.23 -7.02
CA ILE A 1 17.18 30.56 -6.44
C ILE A 1 17.23 29.12 -6.90
N GLU A 2 17.49 28.19 -5.98
CA GLU A 2 17.48 26.76 -6.27
C GLU A 2 16.01 26.31 -6.32
N ILE A 3 15.56 25.83 -7.47
CA ILE A 3 14.19 25.34 -7.63
C ILE A 3 14.18 23.88 -7.17
N VAL A 4 13.70 23.64 -5.95
CA VAL A 4 13.41 22.29 -5.48
C VAL A 4 12.16 21.81 -6.21
N LYS A 5 12.31 20.80 -7.08
CA LYS A 5 11.19 20.18 -7.78
C LYS A 5 10.51 19.19 -6.84
N GLU A 6 9.34 19.54 -6.33
CA GLU A 6 8.47 18.60 -5.63
C GLU A 6 7.82 17.66 -6.64
N ASP A 7 7.92 16.35 -6.40
CA ASP A 7 7.23 15.36 -7.22
C ASP A 7 5.72 15.43 -6.94
N CYS A 8 4.92 15.72 -7.97
CA CYS A 8 3.47 15.68 -7.80
C CYS A 8 2.99 14.24 -7.52
N ILE A 9 1.89 14.08 -6.78
CA ILE A 9 1.36 12.76 -6.40
C ILE A 9 1.13 11.85 -7.62
N ASN A 10 0.71 12.42 -8.75
CA ASN A 10 0.55 11.67 -10.00
C ASN A 10 1.88 11.14 -10.54
N HIS A 11 2.96 11.91 -10.39
CA HIS A 11 4.32 11.49 -10.74
C HIS A 11 4.79 10.33 -9.85
N ILE A 12 4.62 10.44 -8.53
CA ILE A 12 5.01 9.38 -7.58
C ILE A 12 4.17 8.10 -7.81
N ALA A 13 2.87 8.24 -8.07
CA ALA A 13 2.00 7.11 -8.42
C ALA A 13 2.46 6.42 -9.72
N LYS A 14 2.85 7.19 -10.75
CA LYS A 14 3.41 6.64 -11.99
C LYS A 14 4.74 5.90 -11.74
N ARG A 15 5.58 6.40 -10.84
CA ARG A 15 6.83 5.72 -10.41
C ARG A 15 6.52 4.38 -9.71
N MET A 16 5.48 4.32 -8.89
CA MET A 16 5.01 3.06 -8.28
C MET A 16 4.58 2.05 -9.35
N PHE A 17 3.71 2.46 -10.27
CA PHE A 17 3.25 1.62 -11.38
C PHE A 17 4.44 1.05 -12.18
N ASN A 18 5.35 1.92 -12.62
CA ASN A 18 6.51 1.53 -13.42
C ASN A 18 7.46 0.60 -12.65
N SER A 19 7.63 0.82 -11.34
CA SER A 19 8.48 -0.04 -10.49
C SER A 19 7.90 -1.44 -10.35
N LEU A 20 6.58 -1.55 -10.17
CA LEU A 20 5.89 -2.85 -10.08
C LEU A 20 5.90 -3.59 -11.42
N ASP A 21 5.66 -2.89 -12.53
CA ASP A 21 5.73 -3.48 -13.86
C ASP A 21 7.14 -3.96 -14.20
N LYS A 22 8.17 -3.17 -13.86
CA LYS A 22 9.57 -3.58 -13.97
C LYS A 22 9.87 -4.83 -13.13
N LEU A 23 9.49 -4.83 -11.84
CA LEU A 23 9.67 -5.97 -10.95
C LEU A 23 9.03 -7.25 -11.52
N LYS A 24 7.81 -7.14 -12.06
CA LYS A 24 7.12 -8.24 -12.73
C LYS A 24 7.90 -8.75 -13.95
N LYS A 25 8.40 -7.85 -14.80
CA LYS A 25 9.15 -8.20 -16.02
C LYS A 25 10.49 -8.89 -15.71
N GLU A 26 11.16 -8.51 -14.63
CA GLU A 26 12.41 -9.11 -14.18
C GLU A 26 12.18 -10.47 -13.49
N ASN A 27 10.99 -10.70 -12.91
CA ASN A 27 10.67 -11.91 -12.15
C ASN A 27 9.49 -12.69 -12.75
N LYS A 28 9.38 -12.77 -14.08
CA LYS A 28 8.21 -13.33 -14.78
C LYS A 28 7.83 -14.74 -14.31
N ALA A 29 8.81 -15.61 -14.09
CA ALA A 29 8.56 -16.99 -13.65
C ALA A 29 7.73 -17.06 -12.35
N VAL A 30 7.95 -16.09 -11.44
CA VAL A 30 7.30 -16.04 -10.12
C VAL A 30 6.05 -15.13 -10.16
N LEU A 31 6.13 -13.99 -10.85
CA LEU A 31 5.16 -12.91 -10.71
C LEU A 31 4.12 -12.81 -11.82
N ASN A 32 4.30 -13.46 -12.98
CA ASN A 32 3.45 -13.19 -14.15
C ASN A 32 1.95 -13.42 -13.89
N ARG A 33 1.61 -14.46 -13.12
CA ARG A 33 0.22 -14.79 -12.72
C ARG A 33 -0.19 -14.20 -11.36
N LYS A 34 0.77 -13.71 -10.56
CA LYS A 34 0.53 -13.24 -9.18
C LYS A 34 0.41 -11.71 -9.08
N LEU A 35 1.14 -10.99 -9.92
CA LEU A 35 1.15 -9.54 -10.04
C LEU A 35 0.65 -9.15 -11.44
N THR A 36 -0.65 -9.33 -11.66
CA THR A 36 -1.31 -9.02 -12.94
C THR A 36 -1.41 -7.51 -13.16
N GLN A 37 -1.65 -7.09 -14.40
CA GLN A 37 -1.81 -5.66 -14.72
C GLN A 37 -2.93 -4.99 -13.89
N PRO A 38 -4.15 -5.57 -13.74
CA PRO A 38 -5.18 -4.99 -12.87
C PRO A 38 -4.72 -4.84 -11.42
N LYS A 39 -3.93 -5.79 -10.92
CA LYS A 39 -3.41 -5.79 -9.55
C LYS A 39 -2.34 -4.71 -9.36
N ILE A 40 -1.48 -4.47 -10.35
CA ILE A 40 -0.55 -3.33 -10.34
C ILE A 40 -1.32 -2.01 -10.26
N VAL A 41 -2.40 -1.86 -11.04
CA VAL A 41 -3.26 -0.67 -11.01
C VAL A 41 -3.90 -0.49 -9.64
N GLU A 42 -4.48 -1.56 -9.06
CA GLU A 42 -5.07 -1.55 -7.72
C GLU A 42 -4.06 -1.09 -6.65
N ILE A 43 -2.87 -1.70 -6.63
CA ILE A 43 -1.79 -1.35 -5.69
C ILE A 43 -1.39 0.11 -5.84
N THR A 44 -1.25 0.58 -7.08
CA THR A 44 -0.90 1.98 -7.39
C THR A 44 -1.96 2.95 -6.90
N ASN A 45 -3.24 2.62 -7.07
CA ASN A 45 -4.35 3.46 -6.62
C ASN A 45 -4.44 3.54 -5.08
N ILE A 46 -4.25 2.40 -4.39
CA ILE A 46 -4.19 2.36 -2.92
C ILE A 46 -3.00 3.18 -2.42
N TYR A 47 -1.83 3.04 -3.05
CA TYR A 47 -0.64 3.82 -2.74
C TYR A 47 -0.88 5.33 -2.90
N ALA A 48 -1.41 5.75 -4.05
CA ALA A 48 -1.71 7.16 -4.33
C ALA A 48 -2.77 7.74 -3.39
N THR A 49 -3.78 6.94 -3.01
CA THR A 49 -4.79 7.35 -2.03
C THR A 49 -4.15 7.61 -0.68
N ASN A 50 -3.31 6.70 -0.18
CA ASN A 50 -2.64 6.84 1.10
C ASN A 50 -1.62 7.98 1.13
N LEU A 51 -0.95 8.28 0.01
CA LEU A 51 -0.08 9.46 -0.11
C LEU A 51 -0.87 10.76 0.09
N LYS A 52 -2.09 10.85 -0.47
CA LYS A 52 -2.92 12.07 -0.41
C LYS A 52 -3.41 12.42 0.99
N VAL A 53 -3.67 11.42 1.85
CA VAL A 53 -4.31 11.64 3.16
C VAL A 53 -3.50 12.58 4.05
N TYR A 54 -2.16 12.51 3.97
CA TYR A 54 -1.25 13.29 4.82
C TYR A 54 -0.13 13.97 4.03
N ALA A 55 -0.43 14.48 2.83
CA ALA A 55 0.58 15.02 1.92
C ALA A 55 1.45 16.16 2.52
N LEU A 56 0.98 16.82 3.59
CA LEU A 56 1.70 17.90 4.29
C LEU A 56 2.53 17.41 5.49
N ASP A 57 2.45 16.12 5.86
CA ASP A 57 3.13 15.51 7.00
C ASP A 57 3.79 14.21 6.55
N THR A 58 5.09 14.27 6.26
CA THR A 58 5.86 13.17 5.65
C THR A 58 5.87 11.92 6.51
N ASP A 59 5.94 12.05 7.83
CA ASP A 59 5.91 10.92 8.76
C ASP A 59 4.54 10.23 8.79
N LYS A 60 3.45 11.01 8.84
CA LYS A 60 2.09 10.45 8.76
C LYS A 60 1.80 9.86 7.39
N MET A 61 2.27 10.50 6.32
CA MET A 61 2.18 9.98 4.95
C MET A 61 2.85 8.60 4.85
N LYS A 62 4.08 8.48 5.35
CA LYS A 62 4.83 7.21 5.38
C LYS A 62 4.07 6.12 6.14
N LYS A 63 3.55 6.45 7.33
CA LYS A 63 2.71 5.52 8.11
C LYS A 63 1.44 5.12 7.36
N SER A 64 0.75 6.05 6.71
CA SER A 64 -0.47 5.76 5.95
C SER A 64 -0.20 4.84 4.76
N VAL A 65 0.84 5.12 3.99
CA VAL A 65 1.25 4.29 2.85
C VAL A 65 1.64 2.88 3.30
N LEU A 66 2.47 2.76 4.34
CA LEU A 66 2.84 1.47 4.89
C LEU A 66 1.63 0.75 5.52
N GLY A 67 0.68 1.48 6.11
CA GLY A 67 -0.58 0.93 6.59
C GLY A 67 -1.43 0.34 5.48
N GLY A 68 -1.52 1.03 4.34
CA GLY A 68 -2.12 0.47 3.12
C GLY A 68 -1.41 -0.81 2.65
N PHE A 69 -0.07 -0.84 2.69
CA PHE A 69 0.70 -2.04 2.35
C PHE A 69 0.38 -3.22 3.27
N PHE A 70 0.43 -3.03 4.60
CA PHE A 70 0.14 -4.11 5.55
C PHE A 70 -1.30 -4.61 5.40
N HIS A 71 -2.24 -3.71 5.14
CA HIS A 71 -3.62 -4.07 4.85
C HIS A 71 -3.74 -4.99 3.62
N MET A 72 -3.00 -4.71 2.54
CA MET A 72 -3.01 -5.51 1.30
C MET A 72 -2.46 -6.94 1.46
N ILE A 73 -1.61 -7.20 2.45
CA ILE A 73 -1.07 -8.55 2.74
C ILE A 73 -1.81 -9.26 3.88
N SER A 74 -2.77 -8.60 4.51
CA SER A 74 -3.45 -9.12 5.69
C SER A 74 -4.30 -10.35 5.35
N THR A 75 -4.17 -11.41 6.16
CA THR A 75 -4.97 -12.63 6.07
C THR A 75 -5.70 -12.88 7.39
N ASP A 76 -6.67 -13.81 7.39
CA ASP A 76 -7.35 -14.21 8.63
C ASP A 76 -6.39 -14.85 9.64
N SER A 77 -5.40 -15.62 9.17
CA SER A 77 -4.40 -16.26 10.01
C SER A 77 -3.29 -15.32 10.49
N VAL A 78 -2.99 -14.26 9.73
CA VAL A 78 -1.97 -13.26 10.05
C VAL A 78 -2.53 -11.85 9.79
N PRO A 79 -3.42 -11.34 10.66
CA PRO A 79 -3.99 -10.00 10.50
C PRO A 79 -2.90 -8.94 10.59
N SER A 80 -2.74 -8.14 9.54
CA SER A 80 -1.67 -7.16 9.38
C SER A 80 -2.27 -5.76 9.22
N HIS A 81 -2.71 -5.16 10.31
CA HIS A 81 -3.32 -3.82 10.33
C HIS A 81 -2.44 -2.75 10.99
N LYS A 82 -1.11 -2.92 10.87
CA LYS A 82 -0.14 -1.97 11.40
C LYS A 82 -0.33 -0.61 10.71
N PHE A 83 -0.29 0.48 11.48
CA PHE A 83 -0.49 1.87 11.02
C PHE A 83 -1.87 2.20 10.43
N CYS A 84 -2.81 1.26 10.40
CA CYS A 84 -4.20 1.60 10.15
C CYS A 84 -4.70 2.52 11.28
N PRO A 85 -5.46 3.59 10.98
CA PRO A 85 -6.01 4.43 12.02
C PRO A 85 -6.96 3.61 12.90
N ASP A 86 -6.98 3.89 14.20
CA ASP A 86 -7.91 3.28 15.14
C ASP A 86 -9.27 4.02 15.14
N GLY A 87 -10.27 3.40 15.78
CA GLY A 87 -11.58 4.02 16.00
C GLY A 87 -12.61 3.74 14.91
N GLU A 88 -13.85 4.13 15.19
CA GLU A 88 -15.04 3.83 14.37
C GLU A 88 -15.01 4.47 12.98
N LYS A 89 -14.27 5.58 12.84
CA LYS A 89 -14.08 6.30 11.57
C LYS A 89 -12.88 5.81 10.77
N SER A 90 -12.19 4.76 11.22
CA SER A 90 -11.07 4.19 10.49
C SER A 90 -11.51 3.75 9.09
N TRP A 91 -10.69 3.96 8.06
CA TRP A 91 -10.96 3.35 6.75
C TRP A 91 -10.78 1.83 6.79
N CYS A 92 -10.00 1.32 7.75
CA CYS A 92 -9.74 -0.10 7.92
C CYS A 92 -10.92 -0.77 8.64
N HIS A 93 -11.61 -1.68 7.94
CA HIS A 93 -12.73 -2.42 8.52
C HIS A 93 -12.35 -3.17 9.80
N TYR A 94 -11.17 -3.79 9.85
CA TYR A 94 -10.73 -4.52 11.03
C TYR A 94 -10.61 -3.62 12.26
N LYS A 95 -10.02 -2.42 12.10
CA LYS A 95 -9.91 -1.44 13.17
C LYS A 95 -11.27 -0.87 13.60
N ARG A 96 -12.19 -0.66 12.64
CA ARG A 96 -13.57 -0.30 12.96
C ARG A 96 -14.28 -1.38 13.76
N SER A 97 -14.20 -2.64 13.33
CA SER A 97 -14.80 -3.78 14.05
C SER A 97 -14.33 -3.88 15.50
N ILE A 98 -13.04 -3.65 15.76
CA ILE A 98 -12.51 -3.59 17.14
C ILE A 98 -13.17 -2.44 17.92
N ALA A 99 -13.23 -1.25 17.32
CA ALA A 99 -13.76 -0.06 17.99
C ALA A 99 -15.26 -0.17 18.31
N THR A 100 -16.05 -0.80 17.43
CA THR A 100 -17.51 -0.92 17.57
C THR A 100 -17.97 -2.28 18.13
N ASN A 101 -17.03 -3.16 18.49
CA ASN A 101 -17.31 -4.55 18.88
C ASN A 101 -18.17 -5.32 17.85
N ALA A 102 -17.98 -5.03 16.56
CA ALA A 102 -18.70 -5.67 15.46
C ALA A 102 -17.96 -6.92 14.94
N PRO A 103 -18.65 -7.89 14.32
CA PRO A 103 -18.01 -9.03 13.69
C PRO A 103 -16.96 -8.63 12.64
N PHE A 104 -15.90 -9.42 12.54
CA PHE A 104 -14.87 -9.24 11.51
C PHE A 104 -15.33 -9.79 10.17
N GLN A 105 -15.07 -9.04 9.10
CA GLN A 105 -15.16 -9.59 7.74
C GLN A 105 -13.92 -10.42 7.41
N LYS A 106 -14.10 -11.45 6.58
CA LYS A 106 -12.98 -12.25 6.06
C LYS A 106 -12.01 -11.37 5.28
N HIS A 107 -10.72 -11.57 5.52
CA HIS A 107 -9.68 -10.84 4.80
C HIS A 107 -9.66 -11.23 3.32
N ARG A 108 -9.44 -10.22 2.48
CA ARG A 108 -9.26 -10.37 1.04
C ARG A 108 -7.92 -9.73 0.67
N PRO A 109 -6.80 -10.44 0.87
CA PRO A 109 -5.48 -9.88 0.57
C PRO A 109 -5.39 -9.54 -0.91
N THR A 110 -4.92 -8.34 -1.22
CA THR A 110 -4.66 -7.95 -2.61
C THR A 110 -3.63 -8.89 -3.19
N PHE A 111 -2.55 -9.24 -2.46
CA PHE A 111 -1.50 -10.19 -2.88
C PHE A 111 -1.02 -11.09 -1.72
N THR A 112 -0.36 -12.20 -2.06
CA THR A 112 0.16 -13.12 -1.04
C THR A 112 1.35 -12.51 -0.29
N PRO A 113 1.63 -12.96 0.94
CA PRO A 113 2.79 -12.48 1.70
C PRO A 113 4.12 -12.61 0.94
N GLU A 114 4.31 -13.66 0.14
CA GLU A 114 5.54 -13.85 -0.66
C GLU A 114 5.70 -12.76 -1.73
N VAL A 115 4.62 -12.43 -2.43
CA VAL A 115 4.61 -11.30 -3.38
C VAL A 115 4.80 -9.99 -2.65
N GLY A 116 4.19 -9.85 -1.46
CA GLY A 116 4.36 -8.68 -0.61
C GLY A 116 5.80 -8.43 -0.21
N LYS A 117 6.55 -9.48 0.16
CA LYS A 117 8.00 -9.37 0.46
C LYS A 117 8.79 -8.80 -0.72
N MET A 118 8.45 -9.16 -1.96
CA MET A 118 9.11 -8.63 -3.15
C MET A 118 8.73 -7.17 -3.45
N ILE A 119 7.49 -6.78 -3.13
CA ILE A 119 6.95 -5.43 -3.40
C ILE A 119 7.34 -4.43 -2.31
N TYR A 120 7.49 -4.87 -1.06
CA TYR A 120 7.73 -4.02 0.11
C TYR A 120 8.90 -3.03 -0.06
N PRO A 121 10.06 -3.40 -0.61
CA PRO A 121 11.17 -2.46 -0.82
C PRO A 121 10.79 -1.28 -1.73
N ILE A 122 9.86 -1.48 -2.68
CA ILE A 122 9.39 -0.40 -3.56
C ILE A 122 8.55 0.60 -2.77
N PHE A 123 7.68 0.14 -1.87
CA PHE A 123 6.89 0.99 -0.98
C PHE A 123 7.80 1.83 -0.07
N VAL A 124 8.78 1.20 0.56
CA VAL A 124 9.72 1.91 1.44
C VAL A 124 10.51 2.96 0.66
N ARG A 125 11.12 2.57 -0.47
CA ARG A 125 11.97 3.47 -1.27
C ARG A 125 11.20 4.66 -1.86
N LEU A 126 9.97 4.46 -2.33
CA LEU A 126 9.21 5.54 -2.98
C LEU A 126 8.49 6.47 -2.00
N THR A 127 8.47 6.13 -0.71
CA THR A 127 7.85 6.92 0.35
C THR A 127 8.87 7.44 1.37
N ASP A 128 10.16 7.15 1.16
CA ASP A 128 11.23 7.81 1.90
C ASP A 128 11.47 9.20 1.27
N PRO A 129 11.51 10.28 2.07
CA PRO A 129 11.79 11.64 1.61
C PRO A 129 13.15 11.78 0.91
#